data_AF-A0A7J4K811-F1
#
_entry.id   AF-A0A7J4K811-F1
#
_cell.length_a   1.000
_cell.length_b   1.000
_cell.length_c   1.000
_cell.angle_alpha   90.00
_cell.angle_beta   90.00
_cell.angle_gamma   90.00
#
_symmetry.space_group_name_H-M   'P 1'
#
loop_
_entity.id
_entity.type
_entity.pdbx_description
1 polymer ?
#
loop_
_entity_poly.entity_id
_entity_poly.type
_entity_poly.pdbx_seq_one_letter_code
_entity_poly.pdbx_strand_id
1 'polypeptide(L)'
;MDFIFNDKLGRTLILPHERIKHIYKHPEMQNKLYLVEITIKETDFIEEDLNRSKIIYYYKYFKEYRRDVMVVVKINSHGKILTAYMVEK
;
A
#
# COMPACT_ATOMS: atom_id res chain seq x y z
N MET A 1 -15.96 -5.35 5.68
CA MET A 1 -15.33 -6.50 5.02
C MET A 1 -13.89 -6.14 4.75
N ASP A 2 -12.97 -7.03 5.07
CA ASP A 2 -11.55 -6.85 4.79
C ASP A 2 -11.26 -7.20 3.33
N PHE A 3 -10.30 -6.51 2.73
CA PHE A 3 -9.86 -6.81 1.37
C PHE A 3 -8.59 -7.65 1.43
N ILE A 4 -8.52 -8.64 0.54
CA ILE A 4 -7.39 -9.55 0.44
C ILE A 4 -6.80 -9.41 -0.95
N PHE A 5 -5.50 -9.17 -1.01
CA PHE A 5 -4.74 -9.02 -2.24
C PHE A 5 -3.58 -10.01 -2.24
N ASN A 6 -3.12 -10.38 -3.43
CA ASN A 6 -1.79 -10.97 -3.58
C ASN A 6 -0.88 -9.91 -4.21
N ASP A 7 0.29 -9.71 -3.63
CA ASP A 7 1.28 -8.81 -4.20
C ASP A 7 1.99 -9.43 -5.42
N LYS A 8 2.81 -8.62 -6.08
CA LYS A 8 3.62 -9.05 -7.24
C LYS A 8 4.51 -10.27 -6.97
N LEU A 9 4.87 -10.56 -5.71
CA LEU A 9 5.68 -11.70 -5.31
C LEU A 9 4.83 -12.91 -4.85
N GLY A 10 3.50 -12.82 -4.93
CA GLY A 10 2.57 -13.87 -4.50
C GLY A 10 2.27 -13.88 -3.01
N ARG A 11 2.67 -12.87 -2.24
CA ARG A 11 2.36 -12.76 -0.80
C ARG A 11 0.93 -12.28 -0.59
N THR A 12 0.21 -12.94 0.29
CA THR A 12 -1.14 -12.51 0.69
C THR A 12 -1.06 -11.31 1.63
N LEU A 13 -1.68 -10.21 1.21
CA LEU A 13 -1.82 -8.96 1.95
C LEU A 13 -3.27 -8.71 2.32
N ILE A 14 -3.51 -8.32 3.56
CA ILE A 14 -4.83 -8.01 4.10
C ILE A 14 -4.91 -6.50 4.33
N LEU A 15 -5.94 -5.87 3.77
CA LEU A 15 -6.36 -4.51 4.09
C LEU A 15 -7.60 -4.56 4.99
N PRO A 16 -7.43 -4.32 6.29
CA PRO A 16 -8.54 -4.32 7.22
C PRO A 16 -9.49 -3.16 6.92
N HIS A 17 -10.79 -3.39 7.15
CA HIS A 17 -11.80 -2.36 6.92
C HIS A 17 -11.54 -1.08 7.73
N GLU A 18 -11.02 -1.17 8.96
CA GLU A 18 -10.69 -0.01 9.78
C GLU A 18 -9.58 0.85 9.16
N ARG A 19 -8.67 0.24 8.38
CA ARG A 19 -7.57 0.94 7.73
C ARG A 19 -8.00 1.71 6.49
N ILE A 20 -9.09 1.31 5.84
CA ILE A 20 -9.67 2.06 4.72
C ILE A 20 -10.08 3.47 5.17
N LYS A 21 -10.74 3.58 6.34
CA LYS A 21 -11.10 4.87 6.92
C LYS A 21 -9.87 5.73 7.21
N HIS A 22 -8.76 5.11 7.61
CA HIS A 22 -7.50 5.81 7.84
C HIS A 22 -6.89 6.30 6.52
N ILE A 23 -6.85 5.46 5.48
CA ILE A 23 -6.36 5.84 4.15
C ILE A 23 -7.17 7.02 3.58
N TYR A 24 -8.49 7.01 3.71
CA TYR A 24 -9.34 8.11 3.24
C TYR A 24 -9.21 9.41 4.04
N LYS A 25 -8.49 9.44 5.17
CA LYS A 25 -8.13 10.69 5.83
C LYS A 25 -7.08 11.47 5.05
N HIS A 26 -6.31 10.81 4.19
CA HIS A 26 -5.42 11.45 3.23
C HIS A 26 -6.27 12.01 2.08
N PRO A 27 -6.40 13.35 1.93
CA PRO A 27 -7.28 13.96 0.93
C PRO A 27 -7.00 13.46 -0.50
N GLU A 28 -5.74 13.24 -0.82
CA GLU A 28 -5.26 12.74 -2.10
C GLU A 28 -5.74 11.31 -2.40
N MET A 29 -6.04 10.51 -1.37
CA MET A 29 -6.51 9.14 -1.48
C MET A 29 -8.03 8.99 -1.44
N GLN A 30 -8.80 10.08 -1.30
CA GLN A 30 -10.26 10.01 -1.26
C GLN A 30 -10.83 9.33 -2.51
N ASN A 31 -11.58 8.25 -2.29
CA ASN A 31 -12.17 7.39 -3.33
C ASN A 31 -11.14 6.74 -4.28
N LYS A 32 -9.86 6.67 -3.90
CA LYS A 32 -8.78 6.10 -4.72
C LYS A 32 -8.19 4.81 -4.15
N LEU A 33 -9.00 4.00 -3.48
CA LEU A 33 -8.55 2.73 -2.90
C LEU A 33 -8.03 1.74 -3.96
N TYR A 34 -8.56 1.83 -5.19
CA TYR A 34 -8.08 1.05 -6.33
C TYR A 34 -6.59 1.26 -6.61
N LEU A 35 -6.03 2.44 -6.30
CA LEU A 35 -4.59 2.69 -6.46
C LEU A 35 -3.76 1.84 -5.51
N VAL A 36 -4.27 1.52 -4.31
CA VAL A 36 -3.59 0.63 -3.36
C VAL A 36 -3.49 -0.78 -3.93
N GLU A 37 -4.58 -1.29 -4.50
CA GLU A 37 -4.61 -2.60 -5.14
C GLU A 37 -3.65 -2.67 -6.33
N ILE A 38 -3.69 -1.68 -7.23
CA ILE A 38 -2.79 -1.60 -8.38
C ILE A 38 -1.33 -1.51 -7.90
N THR A 39 -1.04 -0.70 -6.90
CA THR A 39 0.32 -0.56 -6.34
C THR A 39 0.85 -1.88 -5.81
N ILE A 40 0.01 -2.69 -5.15
CA ILE A 40 0.40 -4.00 -4.63
C ILE A 40 0.66 -5.01 -5.75
N LYS A 41 -0.23 -5.07 -6.76
CA LYS A 41 -0.16 -6.05 -7.84
C LYS A 41 0.93 -5.73 -8.86
N GLU A 42 1.15 -4.45 -9.12
CA GLU A 42 2.01 -3.94 -10.18
C GLU A 42 3.08 -2.97 -9.63
N THR A 43 3.60 -3.24 -8.44
CA THR A 43 4.63 -2.39 -7.83
C THR A 43 5.84 -2.22 -8.75
N ASP A 44 6.37 -0.99 -8.78
CA ASP A 44 7.57 -0.63 -9.53
C ASP A 44 8.81 -0.97 -8.72
N PHE A 45 8.81 -0.65 -7.42
CA PHE A 45 9.87 -1.02 -6.49
C PHE A 45 9.35 -1.26 -5.08
N ILE A 46 10.06 -2.11 -4.35
CA ILE A 46 9.80 -2.49 -2.96
C ILE A 46 11.00 -2.10 -2.12
N GLU A 47 10.76 -1.50 -0.96
CA GLU A 47 11.79 -1.10 0.00
C GLU A 47 11.47 -1.70 1.38
N GLU A 48 12.48 -2.21 2.07
CA GLU A 48 12.33 -2.72 3.44
C GLU A 48 12.84 -1.68 4.43
N ASP A 49 12.09 -1.46 5.52
CA ASP A 49 12.53 -0.59 6.60
C ASP A 49 13.63 -1.28 7.42
N LEU A 50 14.87 -0.80 7.29
CA LEU A 50 16.03 -1.35 7.99
C LEU A 50 15.95 -1.15 9.52
N ASN A 51 15.22 -0.14 9.98
CA ASN A 51 15.10 0.18 11.41
C ASN A 51 13.90 -0.52 12.06
N ARG A 52 12.84 -0.73 11.29
CA ARG A 52 11.61 -1.40 11.76
C ARG A 52 11.49 -2.75 11.08
N SER A 53 12.11 -3.75 11.72
CA SER A 53 11.96 -5.14 11.28
C SER A 53 10.49 -5.43 11.00
N LYS A 54 10.22 -5.96 9.79
CA LYS A 54 8.90 -6.32 9.26
C LYS A 54 8.06 -5.21 8.60
N ILE A 55 8.57 -4.00 8.37
CA ILE A 55 7.87 -3.03 7.52
C ILE A 55 8.41 -3.09 6.10
N ILE A 56 7.50 -3.16 5.13
CA ILE A 56 7.77 -3.13 3.70
C ILE A 56 6.96 -1.98 3.08
N TYR A 57 7.63 -1.20 2.25
CA TYR A 57 7.06 -0.13 1.46
C TYR A 57 6.94 -0.59 0.01
N TYR A 58 5.75 -0.49 -0.56
CA TYR A 58 5.49 -0.71 -1.98
C TYR A 58 5.26 0.63 -2.63
N TYR A 59 5.87 0.83 -3.78
CA TYR A 59 5.71 2.06 -4.53
C TYR A 59 5.29 1.77 -5.96
N LYS A 60 4.45 2.66 -6.49
CA LYS A 60 4.10 2.68 -7.90
C LYS A 60 3.85 4.12 -8.35
N TYR A 61 4.45 4.48 -9.47
CA TYR A 61 4.29 5.80 -10.07
C TYR A 61 3.02 5.83 -10.93
N PHE A 62 2.17 6.82 -10.68
CA PHE A 62 0.98 7.07 -11.47
C PHE A 62 1.14 8.35 -12.29
N LYS A 63 1.31 8.19 -13.61
CA LYS A 63 1.49 9.30 -14.56
C LYS A 63 0.34 10.33 -14.51
N GLU A 64 -0.89 9.87 -14.30
CA GLU A 64 -2.08 10.72 -14.16
C GLU A 64 -1.96 11.72 -13.01
N TYR A 65 -1.39 11.29 -11.87
CA TYR A 65 -1.22 12.11 -10.68
C TYR A 65 0.16 12.75 -10.58
N ARG A 66 1.10 12.35 -11.46
CA ARG A 66 2.52 12.74 -11.39
C ARG A 66 3.13 12.51 -10.01
N ARG A 67 2.72 11.44 -9.35
CA ARG A 67 3.10 11.09 -7.98
C ARG A 67 3.23 9.58 -7.82
N ASP A 68 4.03 9.17 -6.86
CA ASP A 68 4.05 7.80 -6.38
C ASP A 68 2.92 7.58 -5.39
N VAL A 69 2.31 6.40 -5.42
CA VAL A 69 1.52 5.90 -4.30
C VAL A 69 2.43 4.97 -3.51
N MET A 70 2.62 5.29 -2.22
CA MET A 70 3.31 4.42 -1.29
C MET A 70 2.29 3.65 -0.46
N VAL A 71 2.44 2.33 -0.39
CA VAL A 71 1.66 1.44 0.48
C VAL A 71 2.57 0.87 1.56
N VAL A 72 2.20 1.08 2.82
CA VAL A 72 2.96 0.60 3.98
C VAL A 72 2.37 -0.71 4.47
N VAL A 73 3.18 -1.75 4.48
CA VAL A 73 2.76 -3.11 4.85
C VAL A 73 3.61 -3.61 6.00
N LYS A 74 2.97 -4.22 7.00
CA LYS A 74 3.65 -4.96 8.05
C LYS A 74 3.58 -6.46 7.78
N ILE A 75 4.72 -7.12 7.69
CA ILE A 75 4.83 -8.56 7.44
C ILE A 75 4.91 -9.33 8.76
N ASN A 76 3.84 -10.00 9.15
CA ASN A 76 3.86 -10.96 10.27
C ASN A 76 3.66 -12.39 9.71
N SER A 77 2.63 -13.12 10.14
CA SER A 77 2.20 -14.37 9.51
C SER A 77 1.58 -14.14 8.13
N HIS A 78 0.90 -13.01 7.96
CA HIS A 78 0.43 -12.46 6.69
C HIS A 78 0.87 -10.99 6.60
N GLY A 79 0.86 -10.42 5.40
CA GLY A 79 1.08 -8.99 5.24
C GLY A 79 -0.17 -8.21 5.62
N LYS A 80 -0.03 -7.16 6.43
CA LYS A 80 -1.14 -6.28 6.83
C LYS A 80 -0.86 -4.86 6.34
N ILE A 81 -1.74 -4.33 5.49
CA ILE A 81 -1.63 -2.92 5.06
C ILE A 81 -1.96 -2.02 6.26
N LEU A 82 -1.05 -1.10 6.55
CA LEU A 82 -1.18 -0.15 7.65
C LEU A 82 -1.75 1.19 7.18
N THR A 83 -1.27 1.68 6.04
CA THR A 83 -1.71 2.92 5.39
C THR A 83 -1.24 2.97 3.94
N ALA A 84 -1.74 3.94 3.19
CA ALA A 84 -1.28 4.30 1.85
C ALA A 84 -1.54 5.79 1.61
N TYR A 85 -0.63 6.46 0.92
CA TYR A 85 -0.74 7.88 0.57
C TYR A 85 0.13 8.22 -0.64
N MET A 86 -0.13 9.36 -1.28
CA MET A 86 0.72 9.80 -2.40
C MET A 86 1.94 10.53 -1.86
N VAL A 87 3.09 10.27 -2.47
CA VAL A 87 4.36 10.92 -2.14
C VAL A 87 4.97 11.55 -3.38
N GLU A 88 5.70 12.64 -3.16
CA GLU A 88 6.63 13.19 -4.15
C GLU A 88 7.98 12.55 -3.86
N LYS A 89 8.50 11.79 -4.83
CA LYS A 89 9.80 11.13 -4.73
C LYS A 89 10.87 11.93 -5.48
#